data_AF-A0A3M0CFA9-F1
#
_entry.id   AF-A0A3M0CFA9-F1
#
_cell.length_a   1.000
_cell.length_b   1.000
_cell.length_c   1.000
_cell.angle_alpha   90.00
_cell.angle_beta   90.00
_cell.angle_gamma   90.00
#
_symmetry.space_group_name_H-M   'P 1'
#
loop_
_entity.id
_entity.type
_entity.pdbx_description
1 polymer ?
#
loop_
_entity_poly.entity_id
_entity_poly.type
_entity_poly.pdbx_seq_one_letter_code
_entity_poly.pdbx_strand_id
1 'polypeptide(L)'
;MSSSASNGGTHTHHIRSNLDGLEDLFTFLVAVPEALEDQNARIEGLDERIEEGLETVEGLERAYESLLANLQEAEAELDEQQAEVKALREEVDGLRDDLDALRGLYSDRVLDKEDAHVNAQKRDATDIVNVGDTRTVVVDDTDYDDPRDPKAVAHIEGLVTFVPAPEKDLSEGDEVEIRISDVGENHAQAVRLEG
;
A
#
# COMPACT_ATOMS: atom_id res chain seq x y z
N MET A 1 122.82 -42.28 28.35
CA MET A 1 122.60 -40.83 28.22
C MET A 1 121.16 -40.65 27.80
N SER A 2 120.33 -40.31 28.78
CA SER A 2 118.88 -40.35 28.69
C SER A 2 118.33 -38.94 28.52
N SER A 3 117.23 -38.84 27.79
CA SER A 3 116.15 -37.87 27.98
C SER A 3 116.45 -36.39 27.73
N SER A 4 116.00 -35.84 26.60
CA SER A 4 115.31 -34.53 26.53
C SER A 4 115.10 -34.06 25.08
N ALA A 5 114.28 -34.74 24.30
CA ALA A 5 113.89 -34.25 22.97
C ALA A 5 112.48 -34.72 22.58
N SER A 6 111.49 -34.45 23.43
CA SER A 6 110.09 -34.80 23.11
C SER A 6 109.04 -33.78 23.60
N ASN A 7 109.43 -32.69 24.27
CA ASN A 7 108.46 -31.73 24.84
C ASN A 7 108.24 -30.44 24.01
N GLY A 8 109.02 -30.19 22.96
CA GLY A 8 108.92 -28.96 22.15
C GLY A 8 107.83 -29.00 21.07
N GLY A 9 107.50 -30.18 20.56
CA GLY A 9 106.49 -30.36 19.49
C GLY A 9 105.06 -30.28 20.00
N THR A 10 104.78 -30.80 21.20
CA THR A 10 103.45 -30.73 21.82
C THR A 10 103.12 -29.30 22.24
N HIS A 11 104.07 -28.57 22.83
CA HIS A 11 103.86 -27.19 23.29
C HIS A 11 103.62 -26.21 22.14
N THR A 12 104.33 -26.36 21.02
CA THR A 12 104.10 -25.54 19.82
C THR A 12 102.79 -25.89 19.10
N HIS A 13 102.35 -27.17 19.12
CA HIS A 13 101.02 -27.55 18.63
C HIS A 13 99.89 -27.00 19.50
N HIS A 14 100.03 -27.00 20.83
CA HIS A 14 99.04 -26.41 21.74
C HIS A 14 98.93 -24.89 21.56
N ILE A 15 100.05 -24.20 21.35
CA ILE A 15 100.05 -22.75 21.09
C ILE A 15 99.36 -22.44 19.75
N ARG A 16 99.62 -23.21 18.69
CA ARG A 16 98.95 -23.03 17.38
C ARG A 16 97.45 -23.30 17.47
N SER A 17 97.04 -24.40 18.10
CA SER A 17 95.63 -24.72 18.31
C SER A 17 94.89 -23.65 19.13
N ASN A 18 95.54 -23.05 20.11
CA ASN A 18 94.96 -21.95 20.89
C ASN A 18 94.89 -20.66 20.08
N LEU A 19 95.81 -20.43 19.14
CA LEU A 19 95.81 -19.27 18.26
C LEU A 19 94.70 -19.39 17.21
N ASP A 20 94.53 -20.57 16.60
CA ASP A 20 93.45 -20.85 15.64
C ASP A 20 92.06 -20.64 16.29
N GLY A 21 91.87 -21.12 17.53
CA GLY A 21 90.63 -20.88 18.28
C GLY A 21 90.39 -19.41 18.67
N LEU A 22 91.45 -18.60 18.75
CA LEU A 22 91.36 -17.16 19.01
C LEU A 22 91.01 -16.39 17.74
N GLU A 23 91.54 -16.81 16.59
CA GLU A 23 91.14 -16.29 15.27
C GLU A 23 89.66 -16.59 14.98
N ASP A 24 89.20 -17.81 15.24
CA ASP A 24 87.78 -18.17 15.10
C ASP A 24 86.88 -17.32 16.01
N LEU A 25 87.31 -17.07 17.26
CA LEU A 25 86.59 -16.21 18.20
C LEU A 25 86.53 -14.75 17.71
N PHE A 26 87.61 -14.23 17.11
CA PHE A 26 87.62 -12.89 16.54
C PHE A 26 86.72 -12.78 15.31
N THR A 27 86.73 -13.76 14.41
CA THR A 27 85.82 -13.80 13.26
C THR A 27 84.37 -13.81 13.72
N PHE A 28 84.05 -14.60 14.76
CA PHE A 28 82.72 -14.61 15.35
C PHE A 28 82.35 -13.26 15.98
N LEU A 29 83.24 -12.66 16.78
CA LEU A 29 83.01 -11.36 17.43
C LEU A 29 82.80 -10.22 16.43
N VAL A 30 83.41 -10.30 15.24
CA VAL A 30 83.19 -9.32 14.16
C VAL A 30 81.86 -9.55 13.44
N ALA A 31 81.41 -10.81 13.31
CA ALA A 31 80.15 -11.14 12.62
C ALA A 31 78.89 -10.92 13.47
N VAL A 32 79.00 -11.03 14.80
CA VAL A 32 77.84 -10.87 15.72
C VAL A 32 77.16 -9.50 15.62
N PRO A 33 77.89 -8.36 15.62
CA PRO A 33 77.27 -7.04 15.47
C PRO A 33 76.47 -6.88 14.18
N GLU A 34 76.99 -7.37 13.05
CA GLU A 34 76.30 -7.32 11.75
C GLU A 34 75.03 -8.18 11.76
N ALA A 35 75.09 -9.38 12.36
CA ALA A 35 73.92 -10.23 12.52
C ALA A 35 72.85 -9.61 13.46
N LEU A 36 73.28 -8.88 14.51
CA LEU A 36 72.36 -8.16 15.39
C LEU A 36 71.73 -6.94 14.68
N GLU A 37 72.48 -6.25 13.82
CA GLU A 37 71.98 -5.15 13.01
C GLU A 37 70.91 -5.63 12.01
N ASP A 38 71.16 -6.75 11.31
CA ASP A 38 70.16 -7.38 10.43
C ASP A 38 68.90 -7.80 11.21
N GLN A 39 69.07 -8.38 12.40
CA GLN A 39 67.94 -8.76 13.25
C GLN A 39 67.13 -7.53 13.70
N ASN A 40 67.79 -6.44 14.10
CA ASN A 40 67.11 -5.21 14.48
C ASN A 40 66.33 -4.59 13.32
N ALA A 41 66.93 -4.53 12.13
CA ALA A 41 66.24 -4.04 10.93
C ALA A 41 65.00 -4.89 10.59
N ARG A 42 65.09 -6.22 10.79
CA ARG A 42 63.94 -7.11 10.61
C ARG A 42 62.86 -6.92 11.68
N ILE A 43 63.23 -6.60 12.92
CA ILE A 43 62.28 -6.29 14.00
C ILE A 43 61.55 -4.99 13.68
N GLU A 44 62.28 -3.93 13.30
CA GLU A 44 61.68 -2.65 12.92
C GLU A 44 60.67 -2.81 11.77
N GLY A 45 61.02 -3.55 10.71
CA GLY A 45 60.09 -3.82 9.61
C GLY A 45 58.90 -4.72 10.00
N LEU A 46 59.00 -5.52 11.06
CA LEU A 46 57.86 -6.26 11.60
C LEU A 46 56.96 -5.35 12.43
N ASP A 47 57.53 -4.44 13.21
CA ASP A 47 56.78 -3.47 14.01
C ASP A 47 55.96 -2.52 13.11
N GLU A 48 56.54 -1.99 12.03
CA GLU A 48 55.82 -1.18 11.05
C GLU A 48 54.63 -1.93 10.44
N ARG A 49 54.82 -3.20 10.07
CA ARG A 49 53.74 -4.03 9.52
C ARG A 49 52.67 -4.37 10.54
N ILE A 50 53.03 -4.49 11.82
CA ILE A 50 52.07 -4.69 12.90
C ILE A 50 51.24 -3.42 13.09
N GLU A 51 51.87 -2.25 13.08
CA GLU A 51 51.19 -0.95 13.20
C GLU A 51 50.20 -0.74 12.05
N GLU A 52 50.64 -0.92 10.79
CA GLU A 52 49.75 -0.89 9.62
C GLU A 52 48.61 -1.91 9.76
N GLY A 53 48.92 -3.13 10.20
CA GLY A 53 47.92 -4.18 10.43
C GLY A 53 46.86 -3.75 11.44
N LEU A 54 47.25 -3.12 12.55
CA LEU A 54 46.33 -2.62 13.57
C LEU A 54 45.45 -1.49 13.02
N GLU A 55 46.00 -0.55 12.26
CA GLU A 55 45.21 0.50 11.61
C GLU A 55 44.16 -0.10 10.65
N THR A 56 44.52 -1.13 9.89
CA THR A 56 43.54 -1.81 9.02
C THR A 56 42.42 -2.50 9.80
N VAL A 57 42.75 -3.12 10.94
CA VAL A 57 41.76 -3.77 11.80
C VAL A 57 40.80 -2.74 12.37
N GLU A 58 41.31 -1.64 12.90
CA GLU A 58 40.45 -0.55 13.40
C GLU A 58 39.57 0.05 12.30
N GLY A 59 40.09 0.17 11.07
CA GLY A 59 39.31 0.59 9.92
C GLY A 59 38.15 -0.36 9.61
N LEU A 60 38.41 -1.67 9.66
CA LEU A 60 37.40 -2.70 9.45
C LEU A 60 36.37 -2.74 10.59
N GLU A 61 36.78 -2.56 11.84
CA GLU A 61 35.87 -2.50 12.98
C GLU A 61 34.86 -1.35 12.83
N ARG A 62 35.34 -0.13 12.49
CA ARG A 62 34.45 1.01 12.22
C ARG A 62 33.49 0.76 11.06
N ALA A 63 33.97 0.11 9.99
CA ALA A 63 33.14 -0.24 8.85
C ALA A 63 32.07 -1.28 9.22
N TYR A 64 32.42 -2.26 10.05
CA TYR A 64 31.51 -3.28 10.55
C TYR A 64 30.42 -2.68 11.44
N GLU A 65 30.79 -1.79 12.37
CA GLU A 65 29.83 -1.08 13.23
C GLU A 65 28.85 -0.23 12.41
N SER A 66 29.35 0.48 11.40
CA SER A 66 28.52 1.25 10.47
C SER A 66 27.54 0.35 9.69
N LEU A 67 28.02 -0.79 9.18
CA LEU A 67 27.17 -1.75 8.47
C LEU A 67 26.09 -2.34 9.39
N LEU A 68 26.43 -2.63 10.65
CA LEU A 68 25.48 -3.15 11.63
C LEU A 68 24.38 -2.12 11.95
N ALA A 69 24.75 -0.85 12.11
CA ALA A 69 23.77 0.22 12.32
C ALA A 69 22.82 0.37 11.11
N ASN A 70 23.36 0.37 9.89
CA ASN A 70 22.56 0.45 8.67
C ASN A 70 21.63 -0.77 8.52
N LEU A 71 22.07 -1.96 8.91
CA LEU A 71 21.25 -3.16 8.90
C LEU A 71 20.06 -3.03 9.86
N GLN A 72 20.29 -2.55 11.08
CA GLN A 72 19.24 -2.34 12.07
C GLN A 72 18.21 -1.30 11.62
N GLU A 73 18.66 -0.23 10.96
CA GLU A 73 17.77 0.78 10.37
C GLU A 73 16.92 0.17 9.24
N ALA A 74 17.53 -0.58 8.32
CA ALA A 74 16.82 -1.24 7.24
C ALA A 74 15.81 -2.29 7.74
N GLU A 75 16.12 -3.02 8.82
CA GLU A 75 15.18 -3.94 9.46
C GLU A 75 13.97 -3.20 10.05
N ALA A 76 14.19 -2.05 10.70
CA ALA A 76 13.11 -1.24 11.25
C ALA A 76 12.19 -0.66 10.15
N GLU A 77 12.78 -0.16 9.04
CA GLU A 77 12.01 0.30 7.88
C GLU A 77 11.18 -0.82 7.25
N LEU A 78 11.74 -2.04 7.17
CA LEU A 78 11.03 -3.19 6.63
C LEU A 78 9.81 -3.55 7.49
N ASP A 79 9.95 -3.53 8.82
CA ASP A 79 8.84 -3.78 9.74
C ASP A 79 7.72 -2.73 9.61
N GLU A 80 8.09 -1.45 9.47
CA GLU A 80 7.13 -0.36 9.23
C GLU A 80 6.38 -0.56 7.91
N GLN A 81 7.10 -0.85 6.82
CA GLN A 81 6.49 -1.10 5.51
C GLN A 81 5.58 -2.33 5.52
N GLN A 82 5.94 -3.39 6.24
CA GLN A 82 5.08 -4.56 6.38
C GLN A 82 3.78 -4.25 7.13
N ALA A 83 3.85 -3.42 8.17
CA ALA A 83 2.68 -2.95 8.89
C ALA A 83 1.77 -2.09 8.01
N GLU A 84 2.34 -1.19 7.21
CA GLU A 84 1.59 -0.35 6.27
C GLU A 84 0.88 -1.20 5.20
N VAL A 85 1.58 -2.15 4.59
CA VAL A 85 0.99 -3.06 3.60
C VAL A 85 -0.17 -3.86 4.19
N LYS A 86 -0.07 -4.29 5.45
CA LYS A 86 -1.16 -4.98 6.14
C LYS A 86 -2.38 -4.06 6.32
N ALA A 87 -2.16 -2.84 6.80
CA ALA A 87 -3.24 -1.86 6.98
C ALA A 87 -3.95 -1.54 5.66
N LEU A 88 -3.20 -1.31 4.58
CA LEU A 88 -3.76 -1.05 3.24
C LEU A 88 -4.57 -2.23 2.70
N ARG A 89 -4.17 -3.48 2.98
CA ARG A 89 -4.95 -4.66 2.60
C ARG A 89 -6.28 -4.71 3.34
N GLU A 90 -6.28 -4.45 4.64
CA GLU A 90 -7.49 -4.38 5.45
C GLU A 90 -8.43 -3.28 4.95
N GLU A 91 -7.90 -2.11 4.58
CA GLU A 91 -8.67 -1.01 3.98
C GLU A 91 -9.28 -1.41 2.63
N VAL A 92 -8.51 -2.06 1.74
CA VAL A 92 -9.01 -2.54 0.45
C VAL A 92 -10.13 -3.55 0.61
N ASP A 93 -10.00 -4.47 1.57
CA ASP A 93 -11.04 -5.45 1.84
C ASP A 93 -12.31 -4.79 2.40
N GLY A 94 -12.18 -3.81 3.31
CA GLY A 94 -13.31 -3.01 3.78
C GLY A 94 -14.02 -2.23 2.66
N LEU A 95 -13.25 -1.60 1.76
CA LEU A 95 -13.82 -0.88 0.61
C LEU A 95 -14.53 -1.81 -0.39
N ARG A 96 -14.08 -3.06 -0.51
CA ARG A 96 -14.76 -4.08 -1.32
C ARG A 96 -16.10 -4.46 -0.71
N ASP A 97 -16.13 -4.70 0.60
CA ASP A 97 -17.37 -5.00 1.32
C ASP A 97 -18.37 -3.85 1.19
N ASP A 98 -17.92 -2.61 1.33
CA ASP A 98 -18.74 -1.41 1.14
C ASP A 98 -19.30 -1.31 -0.29
N LEU A 99 -18.47 -1.60 -1.29
CA LEU A 99 -18.89 -1.59 -2.70
C LEU A 99 -19.96 -2.66 -2.97
N ASP A 100 -19.78 -3.86 -2.43
CA ASP A 100 -20.72 -4.96 -2.59
C ASP A 100 -22.04 -4.69 -1.87
N ALA A 101 -22.00 -4.09 -0.67
CA ALA A 101 -23.18 -3.63 0.04
C ALA A 101 -23.94 -2.57 -0.77
N LEU A 102 -23.22 -1.60 -1.35
CA LEU A 102 -23.81 -0.57 -2.19
C LEU A 102 -24.45 -1.17 -3.44
N ARG A 103 -23.77 -2.10 -4.12
CA ARG A 103 -24.33 -2.81 -5.28
C ARG A 103 -25.60 -3.58 -4.95
N GLY A 104 -25.65 -4.23 -3.78
CA GLY A 104 -26.87 -4.88 -3.28
C GLY A 104 -28.03 -3.88 -3.16
N LEU A 105 -27.81 -2.77 -2.46
CA LEU A 105 -28.83 -1.72 -2.28
C LEU A 105 -29.36 -1.15 -3.61
N TYR A 106 -28.47 -0.94 -4.59
CA TYR A 106 -28.88 -0.44 -5.90
C TYR A 106 -29.59 -1.51 -6.73
N SER A 107 -29.14 -2.76 -6.67
CA SER A 107 -29.81 -3.88 -7.35
C SER A 107 -31.26 -4.00 -6.87
N ASP A 108 -31.47 -4.06 -5.56
CA ASP A 108 -32.80 -4.23 -4.97
C ASP A 108 -33.70 -3.04 -5.31
N ARG A 109 -33.20 -1.81 -5.15
CA ARG A 109 -33.98 -0.59 -5.40
C ARG A 109 -34.33 -0.40 -6.89
N VAL A 110 -33.46 -0.82 -7.80
CA VAL A 110 -33.73 -0.76 -9.24
C VAL A 110 -34.78 -1.80 -9.62
N LEU A 111 -34.65 -3.03 -9.11
CA LEU A 111 -35.63 -4.09 -9.34
C LEU A 111 -37.01 -3.72 -8.78
N ASP A 112 -37.08 -3.20 -7.55
CA ASP A 112 -38.34 -2.74 -6.94
C ASP A 112 -39.03 -1.66 -7.78
N LYS A 113 -38.25 -0.72 -8.35
CA LYS A 113 -38.79 0.33 -9.22
C LYS A 113 -39.22 -0.19 -10.58
N GLU A 114 -38.45 -1.09 -11.18
CA GLU A 114 -38.82 -1.73 -12.46
C GLU A 114 -40.09 -2.56 -12.29
N ASP A 115 -40.21 -3.35 -11.22
CA ASP A 115 -41.41 -4.15 -10.95
C ASP A 115 -42.63 -3.26 -10.71
N ALA A 116 -42.49 -2.16 -9.94
CA ALA A 116 -43.56 -1.19 -9.77
C ALA A 116 -43.99 -0.57 -11.12
N HIS A 117 -43.02 -0.20 -11.96
CA HIS A 117 -43.30 0.40 -13.26
C HIS A 117 -43.95 -0.59 -14.24
N VAL A 118 -43.46 -1.83 -14.30
CA VAL A 118 -44.01 -2.88 -15.17
C VAL A 118 -45.41 -3.27 -14.71
N ASN A 119 -45.66 -3.35 -13.40
CA ASN A 119 -46.99 -3.63 -12.87
C ASN A 119 -47.97 -2.48 -13.16
N ALA A 120 -47.52 -1.23 -13.13
CA ALA A 120 -48.33 -0.08 -13.53
C ALA A 120 -48.67 -0.12 -15.03
N GLN A 121 -47.73 -0.51 -15.91
CA GLN A 121 -47.96 -0.63 -17.36
C GLN A 121 -48.81 -1.84 -17.78
N LYS A 122 -48.92 -2.87 -16.94
CA LYS A 122 -49.68 -4.10 -17.24
C LYS A 122 -51.15 -4.03 -16.84
N ARG A 123 -51.54 -3.05 -16.01
CA ARG A 123 -52.95 -2.86 -15.65
C ARG A 123 -53.61 -2.09 -16.79
N ASP A 124 -54.50 -2.76 -17.52
CA ASP A 124 -55.32 -2.09 -18.51
C ASP A 124 -56.12 -0.99 -17.79
N ALA A 125 -56.02 0.25 -18.25
CA ALA A 125 -56.71 1.37 -17.63
C ALA A 125 -58.24 1.14 -17.57
N THR A 126 -58.78 0.34 -18.49
CA THR A 126 -60.20 -0.05 -18.52
C THR A 126 -60.60 -1.01 -17.39
N ASP A 127 -59.65 -1.72 -16.77
CA ASP A 127 -59.89 -2.54 -15.59
C ASP A 127 -60.05 -1.70 -14.30
N ILE A 128 -59.63 -0.42 -14.34
CA ILE A 128 -59.62 0.48 -13.18
C ILE A 128 -60.79 1.47 -13.24
N VAL A 129 -61.05 2.03 -14.42
CA VAL A 129 -62.10 3.04 -14.63
C VAL A 129 -62.81 2.83 -15.96
N ASN A 130 -64.11 3.15 -16.01
CA ASN A 130 -64.89 3.15 -17.25
C ASN A 130 -65.23 4.57 -17.69
N VAL A 131 -65.37 4.77 -19.01
CA VAL A 131 -65.88 6.03 -19.56
C VAL A 131 -67.29 6.29 -19.02
N GLY A 132 -67.48 7.47 -18.44
CA GLY A 132 -68.72 7.90 -17.78
C GLY A 132 -68.73 7.73 -16.27
N ASP A 133 -67.73 7.06 -15.67
CA ASP A 133 -67.60 6.94 -14.21
C ASP A 133 -67.33 8.31 -13.58
N THR A 134 -68.03 8.61 -12.49
CA THR A 134 -67.80 9.80 -11.68
C THR A 134 -67.04 9.44 -10.42
N ARG A 135 -65.98 10.19 -10.10
CA ARG A 135 -65.20 10.03 -8.86
C ARG A 135 -64.75 11.38 -8.32
N THR A 136 -64.56 11.45 -7.01
CA THR A 136 -63.82 12.55 -6.37
C THR A 136 -62.35 12.16 -6.30
N VAL A 137 -61.47 13.01 -6.82
CA VAL A 137 -60.03 12.78 -6.82
C VAL A 137 -59.32 13.99 -6.23
N VAL A 138 -58.14 13.75 -5.67
CA VAL A 138 -57.23 14.80 -5.21
C VAL A 138 -56.24 15.09 -6.32
N VAL A 139 -55.96 16.36 -6.58
CA VAL A 139 -54.93 16.79 -7.53
C VAL A 139 -53.55 16.51 -6.91
N ASP A 140 -52.75 15.69 -7.59
CA ASP A 140 -51.41 15.32 -7.12
C ASP A 140 -50.33 16.22 -7.71
N ASP A 141 -50.54 16.74 -8.93
CA ASP A 141 -49.62 17.67 -9.59
C ASP A 141 -50.40 18.53 -10.59
N THR A 142 -49.83 19.66 -10.98
CA THR A 142 -50.41 20.54 -12.01
C THR A 142 -49.42 20.69 -13.15
N ASP A 143 -49.74 20.07 -14.28
CA ASP A 143 -48.97 20.19 -15.52
C ASP A 143 -49.53 21.36 -16.35
N TYR A 144 -49.00 22.54 -16.07
CA TYR A 144 -49.30 23.78 -16.78
C TYR A 144 -48.28 24.11 -17.87
N ASP A 145 -47.44 23.13 -18.26
CA ASP A 145 -46.37 23.34 -19.23
C ASP A 145 -46.92 23.62 -20.64
N ASP A 146 -48.15 23.16 -20.96
CA ASP A 146 -48.87 23.59 -22.16
C ASP A 146 -49.79 24.80 -21.86
N PRO A 147 -49.43 26.03 -22.28
CA PRO A 147 -50.26 27.21 -22.06
C PRO A 147 -51.57 27.22 -22.86
N ARG A 148 -51.79 26.27 -23.78
CA ARG A 148 -53.03 26.14 -24.58
C ARG A 148 -54.00 25.11 -24.03
N ASP A 149 -53.52 24.16 -23.23
CA ASP A 149 -54.31 23.07 -22.66
C ASP A 149 -53.78 22.70 -21.26
N PRO A 150 -53.87 23.63 -20.29
CA PRO A 150 -53.40 23.40 -18.93
C PRO A 150 -54.20 22.28 -18.26
N LYS A 151 -53.48 21.34 -17.62
CA LYS A 151 -54.08 20.15 -16.99
C LYS A 151 -53.60 19.98 -15.56
N ALA A 152 -54.50 19.54 -14.71
CA ALA A 152 -54.17 18.93 -13.44
C ALA A 152 -54.02 17.42 -13.62
N VAL A 153 -53.11 16.83 -12.86
CA VAL A 153 -52.85 15.40 -12.82
C VAL A 153 -53.35 14.85 -11.49
N ALA A 154 -54.16 13.81 -11.55
CA ALA A 154 -54.66 13.09 -10.38
C ALA A 154 -54.44 11.58 -10.59
N HIS A 155 -54.31 10.81 -9.51
CA HIS A 155 -54.19 9.36 -9.59
C HIS A 155 -55.45 8.66 -9.06
N ILE A 156 -56.00 7.74 -9.86
CA ILE A 156 -57.10 6.85 -9.45
C ILE A 156 -56.54 5.45 -9.33
N GLU A 157 -56.36 4.96 -8.10
CA GLU A 157 -55.87 3.59 -7.85
C GLU A 157 -54.55 3.24 -8.59
N GLY A 158 -53.70 4.25 -8.80
CA GLY A 158 -52.44 4.17 -9.53
C GLY A 158 -52.53 4.50 -11.03
N LEU A 159 -53.72 4.79 -11.57
CA LEU A 159 -53.92 5.25 -12.94
C LEU A 159 -53.82 6.77 -13.03
N VAL A 160 -52.93 7.26 -13.89
CA VAL A 160 -52.80 8.70 -14.18
C VAL A 160 -54.06 9.19 -14.89
N THR A 161 -54.71 10.19 -14.31
CA THR A 161 -55.94 10.81 -14.81
C THR A 161 -55.71 12.29 -15.04
N PHE A 162 -55.91 12.74 -16.28
CA PHE A 162 -55.75 14.15 -16.66
C PHE A 162 -57.09 14.89 -16.54
N VAL A 163 -57.07 16.00 -15.81
CA VAL A 163 -58.23 16.86 -15.56
C VAL A 163 -57.97 18.23 -16.18
N PRO A 164 -58.79 18.71 -17.14
CA PRO A 164 -58.65 20.05 -17.71
C PRO A 164 -58.75 21.13 -16.63
N ALA A 165 -57.80 22.07 -16.65
CA ALA A 165 -57.72 23.20 -15.72
C ALA A 165 -57.48 24.51 -16.51
N PRO A 166 -58.39 24.88 -17.44
CA PRO A 166 -58.21 25.99 -18.39
C PRO A 166 -57.91 27.34 -17.72
N GLU A 167 -58.38 27.54 -16.48
CA GLU A 167 -58.19 28.78 -15.72
C GLU A 167 -57.02 28.73 -14.73
N LYS A 168 -56.28 27.60 -14.69
CA LYS A 168 -55.24 27.31 -13.69
C LYS A 168 -55.76 27.48 -12.26
N ASP A 169 -56.99 27.04 -12.06
CA ASP A 169 -57.77 27.20 -10.84
C ASP A 169 -57.66 26.00 -9.89
N LEU A 170 -56.85 25.01 -10.24
CA LEU A 170 -56.54 23.83 -9.42
C LEU A 170 -55.12 23.90 -8.89
N SER A 171 -54.94 23.50 -7.63
CA SER A 171 -53.65 23.37 -6.96
C SER A 171 -53.46 21.95 -6.45
N GLU A 172 -52.21 21.56 -6.24
CA GLU A 172 -51.88 20.30 -5.55
C GLU A 172 -52.61 20.23 -4.20
N GLY A 173 -53.32 19.12 -3.96
CA GLY A 173 -54.14 18.88 -2.78
C GLY A 173 -55.62 19.25 -2.92
N ASP A 174 -56.07 19.87 -4.02
CA ASP A 174 -57.48 20.19 -4.22
C ASP A 174 -58.31 18.94 -4.53
N GLU A 175 -59.48 18.83 -3.89
CA GLU A 175 -60.47 17.78 -4.18
C GLU A 175 -61.41 18.23 -5.30
N VAL A 176 -61.49 17.45 -6.37
CA VAL A 176 -62.35 17.72 -7.53
C VAL A 176 -63.21 16.52 -7.88
N GLU A 177 -64.49 16.78 -8.16
CA GLU A 177 -65.37 15.78 -8.74
C GLU A 177 -65.19 15.75 -10.26
N ILE A 178 -64.88 14.58 -10.79
CA ILE A 178 -64.56 14.37 -12.19
C ILE A 178 -65.39 13.24 -12.76
N ARG A 179 -65.65 13.32 -14.06
CA ARG A 179 -66.24 12.23 -14.84
C ARG A 179 -65.28 11.79 -15.92
N ILE A 180 -64.97 10.50 -16.00
CA ILE A 180 -64.06 9.96 -17.00
C ILE A 180 -64.66 10.14 -18.39
N SER A 181 -63.95 10.86 -19.26
CA SER A 181 -64.38 11.16 -20.62
C SER A 181 -63.72 10.25 -21.66
N ASP A 182 -62.51 9.78 -21.38
CA ASP A 182 -61.77 8.85 -22.24
C ASP A 182 -60.81 8.00 -21.42
N VAL A 183 -60.52 6.78 -21.89
CA VAL A 183 -59.60 5.85 -21.26
C VAL A 183 -58.62 5.34 -22.33
N GLY A 184 -57.37 5.79 -22.23
CA GLY A 184 -56.28 5.31 -23.06
C GLY A 184 -55.62 4.06 -22.46
N GLU A 185 -54.57 3.53 -23.09
CA GLU A 185 -53.96 2.26 -22.67
C GLU A 185 -53.43 2.25 -21.23
N ASN A 186 -52.92 3.38 -20.75
CA ASN A 186 -52.30 3.52 -19.40
C ASN A 186 -52.67 4.83 -18.70
N HIS A 187 -53.71 5.52 -19.16
CA HIS A 187 -54.14 6.80 -18.60
C HIS A 187 -55.64 7.01 -18.84
N ALA A 188 -56.25 7.88 -18.05
CA ALA A 188 -57.60 8.36 -18.30
C ALA A 188 -57.62 9.88 -18.53
N GLN A 189 -58.58 10.34 -19.32
CA GLN A 189 -58.97 11.74 -19.35
C GLN A 189 -60.30 11.87 -18.65
N ALA A 190 -60.45 12.94 -17.88
CA ALA A 190 -61.69 13.24 -17.21
C ALA A 190 -62.11 14.66 -17.51
N VAL A 191 -63.40 14.92 -17.36
CA VAL A 191 -63.95 16.28 -17.35
C VAL A 191 -64.37 16.59 -15.93
N ARG A 192 -64.03 17.79 -15.47
CA ARG A 192 -64.52 18.29 -14.19
C ARG A 192 -66.03 18.41 -14.23
N LEU A 193 -66.70 17.97 -13.17
CA LEU A 193 -68.10 18.26 -12.95
C LEU A 193 -68.17 19.54 -12.10
N GLU A 194 -68.75 20.59 -12.66
CA GLU A 194 -69.11 21.77 -11.87
C GLU A 194 -70.29 21.39 -10.97
N GLY A 195 -70.09 21.48 -9.65
CA GLY A 195 -71.14 21.36 -8.65
C GLY A 195 -71.98 22.61 -8.54
#